data_AF-A0A1F8JU24-F1
#
_entry.id   AF-A0A1F8JU24-F1
#
_cell.length_a   1.000
_cell.length_b   1.000
_cell.length_c   1.000
_cell.angle_alpha   90.00
_cell.angle_beta   90.00
_cell.angle_gamma   90.00
#
_symmetry.space_group_name_H-M   'P 1'
#
loop_
_entity.id
_entity.type
_entity.pdbx_description
1 polymer ?
#
loop_
_entity_poly.entity_id
_entity_poly.type
_entity_poly.pdbx_seq_one_letter_code
_entity_poly.pdbx_strand_id
1 'polypeptide(L)'
;MPTDRNKIASALDALLKAGFSKILVPRLFDDQYQGLSPEETIDGNPSILVQEGAKIIRSLFFKQNERRLAFLPTLAPRFHSGRMVSLMADGIGEIDFEWSKGLLKKAIFRVKTAGDVVLELQKEIKTFRVRKNLKEKGKTQCAKEPLVLSAGSTYFLDRFKK
;
A
#
# COMPACT_ATOMS: atom_id res chain seq x y z
N MET A 1 35.40 -5.53 -12.80
CA MET A 1 34.82 -4.30 -12.21
C MET A 1 35.25 -3.11 -13.06
N PRO A 2 34.33 -2.22 -13.49
CA PRO A 2 34.72 -1.02 -14.22
C PRO A 2 35.65 -0.16 -13.34
N THR A 3 36.79 0.28 -13.88
CA THR A 3 37.76 1.16 -13.19
C THR A 3 37.57 2.65 -13.55
N ASP A 4 36.76 2.92 -14.57
CA ASP A 4 36.40 4.27 -15.02
C ASP A 4 35.26 4.83 -14.15
N ARG A 5 35.54 5.96 -13.49
CA ARG A 5 34.62 6.66 -12.58
C ARG A 5 33.27 6.97 -13.22
N ASN A 6 33.23 7.32 -14.51
CA ASN A 6 31.99 7.64 -15.21
C ASN A 6 31.15 6.39 -15.47
N LYS A 7 31.80 5.26 -15.75
CA LYS A 7 31.11 3.97 -15.93
C LYS A 7 30.58 3.43 -14.61
N ILE A 8 31.32 3.61 -13.51
CA ILE A 8 30.84 3.27 -12.16
C ILE A 8 29.60 4.10 -11.82
N ALA A 9 29.62 5.43 -12.06
CA ALA A 9 28.48 6.30 -11.79
C ALA A 9 27.24 5.88 -12.59
N SER A 10 27.40 5.58 -13.89
CA SER A 10 26.30 5.11 -14.72
C SER A 10 25.75 3.74 -14.28
N ALA A 11 26.62 2.82 -13.87
CA ALA A 11 26.20 1.51 -13.37
C ALA A 11 25.46 1.62 -12.03
N LEU A 12 25.90 2.51 -11.15
CA LEU A 12 25.22 2.80 -9.89
C LEU A 12 23.84 3.43 -10.11
N ASP A 13 23.73 4.37 -11.05
CA ASP A 13 22.44 4.97 -11.42
C ASP A 13 21.45 3.93 -11.96
N ALA A 14 21.91 3.01 -12.82
CA ALA A 14 21.10 1.90 -13.31
C ALA A 14 20.64 0.98 -12.16
N LEU A 15 21.54 0.60 -11.25
CA LEU A 15 21.21 -0.20 -10.07
C LEU A 15 20.15 0.48 -9.19
N LEU A 16 20.32 1.77 -8.93
CA LEU A 16 19.39 2.55 -8.11
C LEU A 16 18.02 2.66 -8.78
N LYS A 17 17.97 2.88 -10.09
CA LYS A 17 16.70 2.93 -10.85
C LYS A 17 15.99 1.59 -10.88
N ALA A 18 16.74 0.49 -10.99
CA ALA A 18 16.20 -0.87 -10.97
C ALA A 18 15.63 -1.23 -9.58
N GLY A 19 16.40 -1.00 -8.52
CA GLY A 19 16.01 -1.40 -7.16
C GLY A 19 15.01 -0.45 -6.48
N PHE A 20 14.99 0.82 -6.88
CA PHE A 20 14.26 1.86 -6.14
C PHE A 20 13.47 2.81 -7.05
N SER A 21 12.29 3.20 -6.57
CA SER A 21 11.43 4.20 -7.23
C SER A 21 11.78 5.65 -6.85
N LYS A 22 12.44 5.81 -5.70
CA LYS A 22 12.98 7.07 -5.13
C LYS A 22 14.26 6.71 -4.38
N ILE A 23 15.05 7.70 -3.94
CA ILE A 23 16.38 7.51 -3.31
C ILE A 23 16.53 6.23 -2.46
N LEU A 24 15.58 5.90 -1.58
CA LEU A 24 15.56 4.65 -0.80
C LEU A 24 14.15 4.05 -0.66
N VAL A 25 13.33 4.13 -1.70
CA VAL A 25 11.99 3.48 -1.71
C VAL A 25 12.05 2.27 -2.63
N PRO A 26 12.19 1.05 -2.08
CA PRO A 26 12.34 -0.16 -2.89
C PRO A 26 11.18 -0.34 -3.85
N ARG A 27 11.46 -0.77 -5.07
CA ARG A 27 10.42 -1.20 -6.00
C ARG A 27 9.83 -2.53 -5.53
N LEU A 28 8.54 -2.72 -5.78
CA LEU A 28 7.89 -4.02 -5.57
C LEU A 28 7.89 -4.90 -6.81
N PHE A 29 8.03 -4.29 -7.99
CA PHE A 29 7.97 -4.93 -9.30
C PHE A 29 8.98 -4.25 -10.23
N ASP A 30 9.52 -4.99 -11.20
CA ASP A 30 10.37 -4.44 -12.26
C ASP A 30 9.53 -3.88 -13.41
N ASP A 31 8.93 -2.71 -13.17
CA ASP A 31 8.14 -1.99 -14.17
C ASP A 31 8.99 -1.29 -15.25
N GLN A 32 10.32 -1.34 -15.14
CA GLN A 32 11.26 -0.72 -16.08
C GLN A 32 12.10 -1.75 -16.85
N TYR A 33 11.74 -3.03 -16.77
CA TYR A 33 12.39 -4.13 -17.48
C TYR A 33 13.91 -4.13 -17.31
N GLN A 34 14.39 -3.81 -16.11
CA GLN A 34 15.82 -3.80 -15.78
C GLN A 34 16.39 -5.22 -15.55
N GLY A 35 15.56 -6.26 -15.68
CA GLY A 35 15.95 -7.66 -15.53
C GLY A 35 15.86 -8.17 -14.10
N LEU A 36 15.09 -7.49 -13.22
CA LEU A 36 14.84 -7.97 -11.87
C LEU A 36 13.66 -8.94 -11.90
N SER A 37 13.94 -10.24 -12.03
CA SER A 37 12.90 -11.26 -11.88
C SER A 37 12.74 -11.65 -10.40
N PRO A 38 11.54 -11.53 -9.81
CA PRO A 38 11.27 -12.02 -8.46
C PRO A 38 11.36 -13.56 -8.34
N GLU A 39 11.52 -14.27 -9.46
CA GLU A 39 11.67 -15.72 -9.52
C GLU A 39 13.14 -16.18 -9.63
N GLU A 40 14.11 -15.26 -9.57
CA GLU A 40 15.53 -15.65 -9.54
C GLU A 40 15.85 -16.50 -8.30
N THR A 41 16.38 -17.70 -8.53
CA THR A 41 16.91 -18.59 -7.49
C THR A 41 18.00 -17.90 -6.67
N ILE A 42 18.17 -18.31 -5.42
CA ILE A 42 18.96 -17.69 -4.35
C ILE A 42 20.47 -17.44 -4.69
N ASP A 43 20.96 -17.89 -5.85
CA ASP A 43 22.24 -17.47 -6.46
C ASP A 43 22.15 -16.12 -7.25
N GLY A 44 20.99 -15.46 -7.25
CA GLY A 44 20.66 -14.26 -8.03
C GLY A 44 20.84 -12.90 -7.32
N ASN A 45 20.33 -11.86 -7.97
CA ASN A 45 20.56 -10.45 -7.62
C ASN A 45 20.09 -10.10 -6.18
N PRO A 46 20.99 -9.68 -5.27
CA PRO A 46 20.65 -9.37 -3.86
C PRO A 46 19.60 -8.27 -3.67
N SER A 47 19.31 -7.47 -4.70
CA SER A 47 18.23 -6.47 -4.65
C SER A 47 16.85 -7.08 -4.41
N ILE A 48 16.64 -8.36 -4.73
CA ILE A 48 15.40 -9.09 -4.41
C ILE A 48 15.11 -9.08 -2.91
N LEU A 49 16.13 -9.14 -2.05
CA LEU A 49 15.98 -9.07 -0.59
C LEU A 49 15.38 -7.74 -0.14
N VAL A 50 15.67 -6.66 -0.85
CA VAL A 50 15.12 -5.33 -0.57
C VAL A 50 13.64 -5.29 -0.97
N GLN A 51 13.27 -5.92 -2.08
CA GLN A 51 11.88 -6.05 -2.52
C GLN A 51 11.06 -6.90 -1.53
N GLU A 52 11.59 -8.07 -1.15
CA GLU A 52 10.96 -8.96 -0.17
C GLU A 52 10.86 -8.28 1.20
N GLY A 53 11.91 -7.60 1.64
CA GLY A 53 11.89 -6.77 2.85
C GLY A 53 10.78 -5.71 2.78
N ALA A 54 10.63 -5.01 1.65
CA ALA A 54 9.57 -4.04 1.46
C ALA A 54 8.17 -4.68 1.48
N LYS A 55 7.98 -5.86 0.88
CA LYS A 55 6.72 -6.64 0.95
C LYS A 55 6.40 -7.01 2.39
N ILE A 56 7.37 -7.55 3.14
CA ILE A 56 7.21 -7.91 4.55
C ILE A 56 6.83 -6.69 5.37
N ILE A 57 7.57 -5.58 5.25
CA ILE A 57 7.28 -4.34 5.97
C ILE A 57 5.87 -3.84 5.63
N ARG A 58 5.46 -3.82 4.36
CA ARG A 58 4.10 -3.42 3.95
C ARG A 58 3.04 -4.31 4.56
N SER A 59 3.31 -5.62 4.63
CA SER A 59 2.38 -6.61 5.21
C SER A 59 2.07 -6.36 6.69
N LEU A 60 2.93 -5.62 7.41
CA LEU A 60 2.68 -5.22 8.79
C LEU A 60 1.53 -4.22 8.92
N PHE A 61 1.33 -3.39 7.88
CA PHE A 61 0.37 -2.29 7.86
C PHE A 61 -0.84 -2.59 6.99
N PHE A 62 -0.74 -3.49 6.01
CA PHE A 62 -1.84 -3.84 5.13
C PHE A 62 -1.72 -5.28 4.64
N LYS A 63 -2.82 -6.03 4.71
CA LYS A 63 -2.94 -7.33 4.05
C LYS A 63 -4.22 -7.37 3.24
N GLN A 64 -4.16 -8.07 2.14
CA GLN A 64 -5.31 -8.32 1.28
C GLN A 64 -5.45 -9.82 1.06
N ASN A 65 -6.69 -10.30 1.17
CA ASN A 65 -7.08 -11.63 0.71
C ASN A 65 -8.33 -11.45 -0.15
N GLU A 66 -8.19 -11.62 -1.46
CA GLU A 66 -9.24 -11.28 -2.44
C GLU A 66 -9.75 -9.84 -2.23
N ARG A 67 -11.02 -9.67 -1.84
CA ARG A 67 -11.64 -8.37 -1.54
C ARG A 67 -11.80 -8.09 -0.05
N ARG A 68 -11.06 -8.80 0.80
CA ARG A 68 -10.93 -8.52 2.23
C ARG A 68 -9.65 -7.72 2.46
N LEU A 69 -9.80 -6.55 3.08
CA LEU A 69 -8.71 -5.60 3.29
C LEU A 69 -8.48 -5.40 4.78
N ALA A 70 -7.36 -5.90 5.28
CA ALA A 70 -6.94 -5.75 6.66
C ALA A 70 -6.02 -4.55 6.82
N PHE A 71 -6.47 -3.56 7.59
CA PHE A 71 -5.72 -2.34 7.88
C PHE A 71 -5.04 -2.43 9.24
N LEU A 72 -3.72 -2.23 9.25
CA LEU A 72 -2.85 -2.31 10.43
C LEU A 72 -2.99 -3.65 11.19
N PRO A 73 -2.97 -4.82 10.51
CA PRO A 73 -3.27 -6.10 11.14
C PRO A 73 -2.26 -6.51 12.22
N THR A 74 -1.00 -6.10 12.07
CA THR A 74 0.10 -6.42 12.98
C THR A 74 0.96 -5.18 13.27
N LEU A 75 0.31 -4.04 13.52
CA LEU A 75 1.00 -2.78 13.78
C LEU A 75 1.78 -2.86 15.09
N ALA A 76 3.11 -2.76 15.00
CA ALA A 76 3.95 -2.74 16.19
C ALA A 76 3.66 -1.48 17.04
N PRO A 77 3.67 -1.58 18.39
CA PRO A 77 3.33 -0.47 19.27
C PRO A 77 4.12 0.82 19.03
N ARG A 78 5.36 0.71 18.56
CA ARG A 78 6.23 1.86 18.26
C ARG A 78 5.74 2.72 17.09
N PHE A 79 4.93 2.17 16.18
CA PHE A 79 4.38 2.90 15.04
C PHE A 79 3.05 3.59 15.39
N HIS A 80 3.09 4.52 16.34
CA HIS A 80 1.89 5.20 16.83
C HIS A 80 1.12 5.97 15.75
N SER A 81 1.82 6.54 14.76
CA SER A 81 1.20 7.30 13.66
C SER A 81 1.98 7.13 12.37
N GLY A 82 1.28 7.29 11.25
CA GLY A 82 1.92 7.30 9.93
C GLY A 82 0.90 7.33 8.81
N ARG A 83 1.41 7.15 7.59
CA ARG A 83 0.62 7.03 6.37
C ARG A 83 1.23 5.99 5.44
N MET A 84 0.37 5.33 4.69
CA MET A 84 0.73 4.47 3.56
C MET A 84 0.03 5.04 2.33
N VAL A 85 0.78 5.23 1.25
CA VAL A 85 0.30 5.88 0.04
C VAL A 85 0.63 5.04 -1.18
N SER A 86 -0.17 5.17 -2.23
CA SER A 86 0.00 4.47 -3.51
C SER A 86 0.09 2.96 -3.32
N LEU A 87 -0.75 2.42 -2.43
CA LEU A 87 -0.89 0.99 -2.25
C LEU A 87 -1.82 0.43 -3.32
N MET A 88 -1.27 -0.37 -4.23
CA MET A 88 -2.07 -1.11 -5.19
C MET A 88 -2.74 -2.29 -4.49
N ALA A 89 -4.07 -2.32 -4.52
CA ALA A 89 -4.90 -3.41 -4.02
C ALA A 89 -5.54 -4.14 -5.21
N ASP A 90 -5.21 -5.42 -5.35
CA ASP A 90 -5.55 -6.23 -6.51
C ASP A 90 -7.06 -6.35 -6.69
N GLY A 91 -7.55 -6.21 -7.93
CA GLY A 91 -8.99 -6.27 -8.21
C GLY A 91 -9.82 -5.14 -7.59
N ILE A 92 -9.19 -4.08 -7.07
CA ILE A 92 -9.85 -2.93 -6.46
C ILE A 92 -9.32 -1.62 -7.06
N GLY A 93 -8.03 -1.32 -6.93
CA GLY A 93 -7.44 -0.05 -7.35
C GLY A 93 -6.31 0.42 -6.45
N GLU A 94 -6.19 1.74 -6.29
CA GLU A 94 -5.16 2.35 -5.43
C GLU A 94 -5.76 2.81 -4.11
N ILE A 95 -5.04 2.59 -3.02
CA ILE A 95 -5.45 2.94 -1.66
C ILE A 95 -4.37 3.81 -1.00
N ASP A 96 -4.80 4.90 -0.36
CA ASP A 96 -4.00 5.63 0.62
C ASP A 96 -4.67 5.51 1.98
N PHE A 97 -3.90 5.47 3.06
CA PHE A 97 -4.46 5.58 4.39
C PHE A 97 -3.51 6.19 5.41
N GLU A 98 -4.11 6.74 6.46
CA GLU A 98 -3.43 7.41 7.58
C GLU A 98 -3.89 6.78 8.90
N TRP A 99 -2.98 6.65 9.84
CA TRP A 99 -3.28 6.21 11.20
C TRP A 99 -2.65 7.11 12.26
N SER A 100 -3.27 7.14 13.43
CA SER A 100 -2.76 7.84 14.61
C SER A 100 -3.27 7.19 15.87
N LYS A 101 -2.41 7.11 16.89
CA LYS A 101 -2.62 6.36 18.13
C LYS A 101 -3.00 4.89 17.84
N GLY A 102 -2.35 4.29 16.85
CA GLY A 102 -2.58 2.89 16.46
C GLY A 102 -3.91 2.60 15.75
N LEU A 103 -4.70 3.64 15.44
CA LEU A 103 -6.02 3.50 14.83
C LEU A 103 -6.09 4.18 13.48
N LEU A 104 -6.81 3.56 12.53
CA LEU A 104 -7.10 4.14 11.23
C LEU A 104 -7.85 5.48 11.39
N LYS A 105 -7.43 6.50 10.64
CA LYS A 105 -8.01 7.85 10.68
C LYS A 105 -8.64 8.27 9.38
N LYS A 106 -7.99 7.93 8.27
CA LYS A 106 -8.48 8.21 6.92
C LYS A 106 -8.05 7.08 6.00
N ALA A 107 -8.88 6.79 5.01
CA ALA A 107 -8.49 6.01 3.85
C ALA A 107 -9.11 6.61 2.59
N ILE A 108 -8.39 6.54 1.48
CA ILE A 108 -8.82 7.02 0.18
C ILE A 108 -8.70 5.86 -0.79
N PHE A 109 -9.78 5.50 -1.43
CA PHE A 109 -9.85 4.42 -2.40
C PHE A 109 -10.06 5.05 -3.77
N ARG A 110 -9.12 4.88 -4.69
CA ARG A 110 -9.25 5.23 -6.10
C ARG A 110 -9.56 3.95 -6.85
N VAL A 111 -10.86 3.71 -7.07
CA VAL A 111 -11.39 2.42 -7.50
C VAL A 111 -11.25 2.25 -9.01
N LYS A 112 -10.59 1.19 -9.44
CA LYS A 112 -10.50 0.77 -10.84
C LYS A 112 -11.56 -0.29 -11.18
N THR A 113 -11.87 -1.18 -10.24
CA THR A 113 -12.80 -2.30 -10.47
C THR A 113 -13.95 -2.25 -9.47
N ALA A 114 -15.18 -2.41 -9.96
CA ALA A 114 -16.38 -2.38 -9.14
C ALA A 114 -16.57 -3.66 -8.30
N GLY A 115 -17.29 -3.51 -7.19
CA GLY A 115 -17.83 -4.58 -6.36
C GLY A 115 -17.56 -4.36 -4.87
N ASP A 116 -17.83 -5.39 -4.08
CA ASP A 116 -17.91 -5.25 -2.62
C ASP A 116 -16.59 -5.59 -1.96
N VAL A 117 -16.19 -4.77 -1.00
CA VAL A 117 -14.98 -5.00 -0.19
C VAL A 117 -15.33 -5.11 1.28
N VAL A 118 -14.73 -6.08 1.96
CA VAL A 118 -14.85 -6.24 3.41
C VAL A 118 -13.65 -5.56 4.06
N LEU A 119 -13.91 -4.66 5.00
CA LEU A 119 -12.85 -3.95 5.72
C LEU A 119 -12.61 -4.62 7.08
N GLU A 120 -11.43 -5.20 7.25
CA GLU A 120 -10.97 -5.73 8.52
C GLU A 120 -10.24 -4.61 9.28
N LEU A 121 -11.02 -3.90 10.10
CA LEU A 121 -10.59 -2.75 10.90
C LEU A 121 -10.21 -3.16 12.33
N GLN A 122 -9.54 -2.27 13.05
CA GLN A 122 -9.23 -2.45 14.47
C GLN A 122 -10.54 -2.67 15.27
N LYS A 123 -10.51 -3.54 16.28
CA LYS A 123 -11.71 -3.98 17.02
C LYS A 123 -12.50 -2.83 17.64
N GLU A 124 -11.81 -1.75 18.00
CA GLU A 124 -12.37 -0.54 18.55
C GLU A 124 -13.22 0.22 17.53
N ILE A 125 -13.01 0.05 16.23
CA ILE A 125 -13.75 0.78 15.20
C ILE A 125 -15.05 0.02 14.88
N LYS A 126 -16.18 0.67 15.10
CA LYS A 126 -17.52 0.14 14.81
C LYS A 126 -18.18 0.81 13.63
N THR A 127 -17.88 2.08 13.40
CA THR A 127 -18.45 2.85 12.29
C THR A 127 -17.41 3.76 11.67
N PHE A 128 -17.66 4.14 10.43
CA PHE A 128 -16.88 5.14 9.72
C PHE A 128 -17.79 5.90 8.76
N ARG A 129 -17.31 7.04 8.27
CA ARG A 129 -18.04 7.83 7.29
C ARG A 129 -17.44 7.61 5.91
N VAL A 130 -18.30 7.40 4.93
CA VAL A 130 -17.95 7.26 3.52
C VAL A 130 -18.37 8.51 2.77
N ARG A 131 -17.47 9.02 1.92
CA ARG A 131 -17.74 10.11 0.98
C ARG A 131 -17.24 9.78 -0.42
N LYS A 132 -17.92 10.19 -1.49
CA LYS A 132 -17.41 10.13 -2.89
C LYS A 132 -16.66 11.38 -3.32
N ASN A 133 -16.91 12.51 -2.68
CA ASN A 133 -16.14 13.75 -2.88
C ASN A 133 -15.90 14.49 -1.56
N LEU A 134 -15.06 15.53 -1.56
CA LEU A 134 -14.75 16.27 -0.32
C LEU A 134 -15.86 17.22 0.13
N LYS A 135 -16.76 17.61 -0.77
CA LYS A 135 -17.85 18.58 -0.53
C LYS A 135 -19.08 17.94 0.11
N GLU A 136 -19.29 16.64 -0.08
CA GLU A 136 -20.44 15.95 0.49
C GLU A 136 -20.29 15.70 1.99
N LYS A 137 -21.43 15.66 2.68
CA LYS A 137 -21.49 15.37 4.11
C LYS A 137 -20.99 13.95 4.42
N GLY A 138 -21.26 12.99 3.53
CA GLY A 138 -20.99 11.57 3.68
C GLY A 138 -22.07 10.80 4.43
N LYS A 139 -22.04 9.47 4.28
CA LYS A 139 -22.93 8.53 4.99
C LYS A 139 -22.11 7.75 6.03
N THR A 140 -22.68 7.54 7.22
CA THR A 140 -22.08 6.64 8.21
C THR A 140 -22.37 5.20 7.82
N GLN A 141 -21.37 4.35 7.87
CA GLN A 141 -21.45 2.92 7.55
C GLN A 141 -20.91 2.09 8.72
N CYS A 142 -21.50 0.90 8.92
CA CYS A 142 -21.06 -0.07 9.91
C CYS A 142 -19.78 -0.78 9.44
N ALA A 143 -18.82 -0.97 10.35
CA ALA A 143 -17.56 -1.67 10.07
C ALA A 143 -17.74 -3.14 9.65
N LYS A 144 -18.85 -3.77 10.04
CA LYS A 144 -19.15 -5.17 9.71
C LYS A 144 -19.79 -5.35 8.33
N GLU A 145 -20.27 -4.26 7.71
CA GLU A 145 -20.96 -4.31 6.43
C GLU A 145 -19.96 -4.11 5.28
N PRO A 146 -20.07 -4.89 4.19
CA PRO A 146 -19.27 -4.66 3.00
C PRO A 146 -19.45 -3.26 2.43
N LEU A 147 -18.36 -2.66 1.97
CA LEU A 147 -18.37 -1.38 1.26
C LEU A 147 -18.54 -1.64 -0.24
N VAL A 148 -19.64 -1.14 -0.81
CA VAL A 148 -19.96 -1.27 -2.23
C VAL A 148 -19.20 -0.22 -3.03
N LEU A 149 -18.27 -0.66 -3.87
CA LEU A 149 -17.43 0.19 -4.70
C LEU A 149 -17.88 0.21 -6.16
N SER A 150 -17.91 1.41 -6.75
CA SER A 150 -18.16 1.62 -8.17
C SER A 150 -16.83 1.89 -8.89
N ALA A 151 -16.64 1.26 -10.05
CA ALA A 151 -15.47 1.50 -10.90
C ALA A 151 -15.35 2.98 -11.28
N GLY A 152 -14.12 3.48 -11.35
CA GLY A 152 -13.81 4.88 -11.69
C GLY A 152 -14.14 5.91 -10.60
N SER A 153 -14.69 5.48 -9.45
CA SER A 153 -15.04 6.38 -8.35
C SER A 153 -13.90 6.49 -7.33
N THR A 154 -13.84 7.64 -6.65
CA THR A 154 -12.99 7.81 -5.47
C THR A 154 -13.85 7.79 -4.22
N TYR A 155 -13.43 7.05 -3.19
CA TYR A 155 -14.09 7.01 -1.89
C TYR A 155 -13.15 7.50 -0.79
N PHE A 156 -13.61 8.45 0.00
CA PHE A 156 -12.94 8.98 1.18
C PHE A 156 -13.62 8.43 2.42
N LEU A 157 -12.88 7.63 3.18
CA LEU A 157 -13.31 7.07 4.45
C LEU A 157 -12.65 7.86 5.57
N ASP A 158 -13.43 8.37 6.52
CA ASP A 158 -12.92 9.07 7.69
C ASP A 158 -13.87 8.93 8.88
N ARG A 159 -13.59 9.64 9.98
CA ARG A 159 -14.41 9.60 11.21
C ARG A 159 -14.66 8.17 11.68
N PHE A 160 -13.61 7.35 11.70
CA PHE A 160 -13.63 6.04 12.33
C PHE A 160 -13.92 6.21 13.82
N LYS A 161 -15.00 5.61 14.29
CA LYS A 161 -15.54 5.74 15.65
C LYS A 161 -15.70 4.39 16.30
N LYS A 162 -15.62 4.40 17.64
CA LYS A 162 -16.05 3.31 18.50
C LYS A 162 -17.55 3.11 18.48
#